data_AF-A0A099PDK3-F1
#
_entry.id   AF-A0A099PDK3-F1
#
_cell.length_a   1.000
_cell.length_b   1.000
_cell.length_c   1.000
_cell.angle_alpha   90.00
_cell.angle_beta   90.00
_cell.angle_gamma   90.00
#
_symmetry.space_group_name_H-M   'P 1'
#
loop_
_entity.id
_entity.type
_entity.pdbx_description
1 polymer ?
#
loop_
_entity_poly.entity_id
_entity_poly.type
_entity_poly.pdbx_seq_one_letter_code
_entity_poly.pdbx_strand_id
1 'polypeptide(L)'
;MVSLLDLARACEASYKNYPELPNWTTLHFYGPRPSGFFGALFRRELSDGIFENILAYRGTDGLLDGDMASNHDILRGRMVRQFPDALAALRDALKQSEGHSLYITGHSLGGGLAALCSLDKWRRGLALPTVTFNAPGLATSARHLWGKTASLYERELRSSGLEAYMNEYRKALHVQTEGDPIAHFGTPTMRNLLTLPNLNCAQSLNHLTPVHTIANSNRDLGGQMFHGFTQTAFCAHSIGNLVTLLEQNPRYQEPIEWS
;
A
#
# COMPACT_ATOMS: atom_id res chain seq x y z
N MET A 1 -11.12 0.72 17.79
CA MET A 1 -11.26 0.76 16.33
C MET A 1 -10.00 1.35 15.73
N VAL A 2 -9.53 0.75 14.64
CA VAL A 2 -8.26 1.11 13.98
C VAL A 2 -8.35 2.46 13.25
N SER A 3 -7.33 3.29 13.38
CA SER A 3 -7.19 4.56 12.65
C SER A 3 -6.40 4.41 11.34
N LEU A 4 -6.39 5.46 10.52
CA LEU A 4 -5.56 5.48 9.32
C LEU A 4 -4.07 5.48 9.66
N LEU A 5 -3.69 6.21 10.72
CA LEU A 5 -2.33 6.24 11.25
C LEU A 5 -1.88 4.87 11.78
N ASP A 6 -2.75 4.12 12.48
CA ASP A 6 -2.44 2.76 12.94
C ASP A 6 -2.03 1.86 11.76
N LEU A 7 -2.78 1.92 10.64
CA LEU A 7 -2.51 1.13 9.43
C LEU A 7 -1.22 1.55 8.72
N ALA A 8 -0.93 2.85 8.66
CA ALA A 8 0.31 3.37 8.06
C ALA A 8 1.54 2.98 8.88
N ARG A 9 1.47 3.08 10.22
CA ARG A 9 2.54 2.65 11.12
C ARG A 9 2.77 1.14 11.06
N ALA A 10 1.71 0.33 10.91
CA ALA A 10 1.85 -1.10 10.68
C ALA A 10 2.59 -1.40 9.36
N CYS A 11 2.32 -0.65 8.30
CA CYS A 11 3.09 -0.73 7.05
C CYS A 11 4.56 -0.37 7.26
N GLU A 12 4.85 0.76 7.90
CA GLU A 12 6.22 1.19 8.19
C GLU A 12 6.97 0.14 9.02
N ALA A 13 6.34 -0.36 10.10
CA ALA A 13 6.91 -1.41 10.95
C ALA A 13 7.25 -2.68 10.16
N SER A 14 6.43 -3.04 9.17
CA SER A 14 6.63 -4.24 8.35
C SER A 14 7.91 -4.21 7.50
N TYR A 15 8.55 -3.05 7.31
CA TYR A 15 9.84 -2.95 6.62
C TYR A 15 11.03 -3.45 7.46
N LYS A 16 10.87 -3.54 8.78
CA LYS A 16 11.90 -4.07 9.69
C LYS A 16 11.90 -5.60 9.66
N ASN A 17 13.05 -6.21 9.95
CA ASN A 17 13.17 -7.68 10.08
C ASN A 17 12.39 -8.21 11.30
N TYR A 18 12.27 -7.38 12.34
CA TYR A 18 11.46 -7.63 13.52
C TYR A 18 10.46 -6.48 13.68
N PRO A 19 9.31 -6.55 13.01
CA PRO A 19 8.27 -5.53 13.08
C PRO A 19 7.72 -5.37 14.50
N GLU A 20 7.79 -4.13 14.99
CA GLU A 20 7.21 -3.70 16.26
C GLU A 20 6.30 -2.51 16.01
N LEU A 21 5.11 -2.54 16.61
CA LEU A 21 4.11 -1.49 16.50
C LEU A 21 3.66 -1.09 17.91
N PRO A 22 3.91 0.15 18.36
CA PRO A 22 3.58 0.56 19.73
C PRO A 22 2.11 0.34 20.08
N ASN A 23 1.83 -0.23 21.26
CA ASN A 23 0.50 -0.63 21.74
C ASN A 23 -0.16 -1.80 20.98
N TRP A 24 0.62 -2.52 20.18
CA TRP A 24 0.19 -3.72 19.50
C TRP A 24 1.16 -4.87 19.81
N THR A 25 0.64 -6.08 19.89
CA THR A 25 1.42 -7.32 19.97
C THR A 25 1.59 -7.88 18.58
N THR A 26 2.82 -8.18 18.17
CA THR A 26 3.05 -8.90 16.92
C THR A 26 2.81 -10.38 17.13
N LEU A 27 1.81 -10.94 16.45
CA LEU A 27 1.43 -12.35 16.57
C LEU A 27 2.26 -13.25 15.66
N HIS A 28 2.56 -12.78 14.44
CA HIS A 28 3.22 -13.61 13.44
C HIS A 28 3.99 -12.79 12.39
N PHE A 29 5.05 -13.40 11.86
CA PHE A 29 5.82 -12.91 10.72
C PHE A 29 5.73 -13.90 9.56
N TYR A 30 5.39 -13.43 8.36
CA TYR A 30 5.16 -14.28 7.18
C TYR A 30 6.33 -14.27 6.18
N GLY A 31 7.56 -14.10 6.66
CA GLY A 31 8.74 -14.06 5.80
C GLY A 31 10.05 -13.78 6.57
N PRO A 32 11.15 -13.51 5.85
CA PRO A 32 11.21 -13.38 4.39
C PRO A 32 10.99 -14.70 3.66
N ARG A 33 10.24 -14.68 2.56
CA ARG A 33 10.04 -15.83 1.65
C ARG A 33 10.97 -15.75 0.43
N PRO A 34 11.30 -16.88 -0.23
CA PRO A 34 12.08 -16.87 -1.48
C PRO A 34 11.47 -16.01 -2.60
N SER A 35 10.15 -15.81 -2.58
CA SER A 35 9.46 -14.92 -3.53
C SER A 35 9.82 -13.44 -3.36
N GLY A 36 10.39 -13.06 -2.21
CA GLY A 36 10.59 -11.68 -1.74
C GLY A 36 9.49 -11.21 -0.77
N PHE A 37 8.43 -12.02 -0.58
CA PHE A 37 7.30 -11.67 0.28
C PHE A 37 7.69 -11.57 1.76
N PHE A 38 7.11 -10.57 2.43
CA PHE A 38 7.12 -10.42 3.88
C PHE A 38 5.83 -9.72 4.32
N GLY A 39 5.35 -10.08 5.50
CA GLY A 39 4.25 -9.40 6.16
C GLY A 39 4.22 -9.70 7.65
N ALA A 40 3.45 -8.93 8.39
CA ALA A 40 3.30 -9.07 9.84
C ALA A 40 1.82 -8.99 10.24
N LEU A 41 1.43 -9.79 11.23
CA LEU A 41 0.12 -9.73 11.87
C LEU A 41 0.28 -9.11 13.25
N PHE A 42 -0.38 -7.98 13.46
CA PHE A 42 -0.44 -7.27 14.73
C PHE A 42 -1.81 -7.45 15.36
N ARG A 43 -1.87 -7.48 16.69
CA ARG A 43 -3.09 -7.52 17.49
C ARG A 43 -3.08 -6.47 18.59
N ARG A 44 -4.21 -5.84 18.83
CA ARG A 44 -4.46 -4.98 19.99
C ARG A 44 -5.78 -5.37 20.63
N GLU A 45 -5.81 -5.38 21.96
CA GLU A 45 -7.04 -5.53 22.72
C GLU A 45 -7.73 -4.17 22.85
N LEU A 46 -9.06 -4.15 22.69
CA LEU A 46 -9.86 -2.94 22.88
C LEU A 46 -10.48 -2.91 24.29
N SER A 47 -11.42 -3.82 24.53
CA SER A 47 -12.11 -4.01 25.81
C SER A 47 -12.76 -5.39 25.83
N ASP A 48 -12.95 -5.95 27.02
CA ASP A 48 -13.74 -7.18 27.24
C ASP A 48 -13.34 -8.37 26.34
N GLY A 49 -12.03 -8.56 26.10
CA GLY A 49 -11.52 -9.64 25.24
C GLY A 49 -11.80 -9.47 23.74
N ILE A 50 -12.27 -8.30 23.32
CA ILE A 50 -12.42 -7.95 21.90
C ILE A 50 -11.09 -7.47 21.35
N PHE A 51 -10.59 -8.15 20.33
CA PHE A 51 -9.35 -7.80 19.64
C PHE A 51 -9.60 -7.18 18.27
N GLU A 52 -8.67 -6.34 17.85
CA GLU A 52 -8.50 -5.92 16.45
C GLU A 52 -7.15 -6.40 15.93
N ASN A 53 -7.10 -6.73 14.65
CA ASN A 53 -5.92 -7.29 14.01
C ASN A 53 -5.56 -6.51 12.75
N ILE A 54 -4.28 -6.27 12.52
CA ILE A 54 -3.77 -5.66 11.27
C ILE A 54 -2.81 -6.63 10.61
N LEU A 55 -3.12 -7.05 9.38
CA LEU A 55 -2.19 -7.74 8.50
C LEU A 55 -1.54 -6.72 7.57
N ALA A 56 -0.26 -6.41 7.81
CA ALA A 56 0.52 -5.49 6.99
C ALA A 56 1.47 -6.25 6.06
N TYR A 57 1.37 -5.99 4.75
CA TYR A 57 2.32 -6.48 3.76
C TYR A 57 3.42 -5.46 3.49
N ARG A 58 4.66 -5.92 3.54
CA ARG A 58 5.83 -5.11 3.20
C ARG A 58 5.84 -4.84 1.69
N GLY A 59 6.20 -3.63 1.30
CA GLY A 59 6.53 -3.32 -0.08
C GLY A 59 7.92 -3.84 -0.48
N THR A 60 8.45 -3.28 -1.56
CA THR A 60 9.84 -3.53 -1.98
C THR A 60 10.59 -2.22 -1.97
N ASP A 61 11.81 -2.21 -1.42
CA ASP A 61 12.62 -0.99 -1.30
C ASP A 61 13.11 -0.47 -2.66
N GLY A 62 13.18 -1.33 -3.70
CA GLY A 62 13.80 -1.00 -4.99
C GLY A 62 12.88 -0.53 -6.13
N LEU A 63 11.61 -0.19 -5.86
CA LEU A 63 10.65 0.16 -6.94
C LEU A 63 11.00 1.45 -7.70
N LEU A 64 11.71 2.35 -7.03
CA LEU A 64 12.17 3.63 -7.60
C LEU A 64 13.68 3.66 -7.88
N ASP A 65 14.44 2.71 -7.33
CA ASP A 65 15.92 2.62 -7.48
C ASP A 65 16.37 2.01 -8.83
N GLY A 66 15.44 1.79 -9.76
CA GLY A 66 15.75 1.22 -11.08
C GLY A 66 15.89 -0.31 -11.11
N ASP A 67 15.59 -1.02 -10.01
CA ASP A 67 15.62 -2.48 -9.97
C ASP A 67 14.34 -3.08 -10.57
N MET A 68 14.36 -3.19 -11.90
CA MET A 68 13.23 -3.37 -12.82
C MET A 68 12.54 -4.74 -12.76
N ALA A 69 12.92 -5.68 -11.89
CA ALA A 69 12.42 -7.06 -11.93
C ALA A 69 10.96 -7.20 -11.43
N SER A 70 10.61 -6.61 -10.29
CA SER A 70 9.24 -6.57 -9.76
C SER A 70 8.35 -5.58 -10.53
N ASN A 71 8.94 -4.48 -11.02
CA ASN A 71 8.31 -3.58 -11.99
C ASN A 71 7.89 -4.33 -13.26
N HIS A 72 8.65 -5.36 -13.69
CA HIS A 72 8.37 -6.07 -14.94
C HIS A 72 7.07 -6.86 -14.93
N ASP A 73 6.75 -7.54 -13.83
CA ASP A 73 5.52 -8.33 -13.73
C ASP A 73 4.29 -7.43 -13.60
N ILE A 74 4.41 -6.32 -12.86
CA ILE A 74 3.38 -5.28 -12.76
C ILE A 74 3.16 -4.63 -14.13
N LEU A 75 4.23 -4.20 -14.81
CA LEU A 75 4.20 -3.60 -16.16
C LEU A 75 3.59 -4.52 -17.22
N ARG A 76 3.87 -5.82 -17.14
CA ARG A 76 3.34 -6.82 -18.07
C ARG A 76 1.92 -7.28 -17.72
N GLY A 77 1.31 -6.74 -16.66
CA GLY A 77 -0.01 -7.16 -16.20
C GLY A 77 -0.06 -8.63 -15.78
N ARG A 78 1.08 -9.19 -15.36
CA ARG A 78 1.18 -10.56 -14.85
C ARG A 78 0.78 -10.59 -13.39
N MET A 79 0.47 -11.78 -12.90
CA MET A 79 0.29 -11.95 -11.46
C MET A 79 1.62 -11.75 -10.76
N VAL A 80 1.63 -10.90 -9.73
CA VAL A 80 2.83 -10.63 -8.94
C VAL A 80 3.31 -11.94 -8.30
N ARG A 81 4.61 -12.24 -8.42
CA ARG A 81 5.21 -13.47 -7.88
C ARG A 81 4.94 -13.70 -6.39
N GLN A 82 4.79 -12.63 -5.61
CA GLN A 82 4.53 -12.67 -4.17
C GLN A 82 3.07 -12.95 -3.80
N PHE A 83 2.14 -12.92 -4.77
CA PHE A 83 0.70 -13.05 -4.50
C PHE A 83 0.29 -14.37 -3.82
N PRO A 84 0.81 -15.56 -4.21
CA PRO A 84 0.47 -16.80 -3.51
C PRO A 84 0.86 -16.80 -2.03
N ASP A 85 2.03 -16.23 -1.69
CA ASP A 85 2.50 -16.12 -0.30
C ASP A 85 1.66 -15.11 0.49
N ALA A 86 1.31 -13.98 -0.11
CA ALA A 86 0.40 -13.00 0.48
C ALA A 86 -0.97 -13.62 0.80
N LEU A 87 -1.52 -14.39 -0.15
CA LEU A 87 -2.80 -15.06 0.06
C LEU A 87 -2.72 -16.16 1.12
N ALA A 88 -1.60 -16.88 1.22
CA ALA A 88 -1.36 -17.84 2.30
C ALA A 88 -1.31 -17.14 3.67
N ALA A 89 -0.60 -16.01 3.76
CA ALA A 89 -0.55 -15.18 4.97
C ALA A 89 -1.94 -14.65 5.37
N LEU A 90 -2.76 -14.20 4.40
CA LEU A 90 -4.13 -13.78 4.70
C LEU A 90 -4.99 -14.93 5.24
N ARG A 91 -4.87 -16.13 4.66
CA ARG A 91 -5.64 -17.29 5.13
C ARG A 91 -5.29 -17.64 6.57
N ASP A 92 -4.02 -17.54 6.93
CA ASP A 92 -3.57 -17.79 8.29
C ASP A 92 -4.02 -16.68 9.25
N ALA A 93 -3.84 -15.41 8.87
CA ALA A 93 -4.31 -14.27 9.64
C ALA A 93 -5.83 -14.28 9.90
N LEU A 94 -6.62 -14.72 8.92
CA LEU A 94 -8.07 -14.91 9.08
C LEU A 94 -8.40 -15.96 10.14
N LYS A 95 -7.66 -17.08 10.18
CA LYS A 95 -7.84 -18.10 11.23
C LYS A 95 -7.42 -17.56 12.59
N GLN A 96 -6.29 -16.88 12.67
CA GLN A 96 -5.82 -16.29 13.92
C GLN A 96 -6.77 -15.20 14.44
N SER A 97 -7.51 -14.54 13.55
CA SER A 97 -8.45 -13.45 13.85
C SER A 97 -9.91 -13.90 13.93
N GLU A 98 -10.18 -15.21 14.01
CA GLU A 98 -11.55 -15.73 14.09
C GLU A 98 -12.30 -15.10 15.28
N GLY A 99 -13.52 -14.60 15.04
CA GLY A 99 -14.31 -13.87 16.03
C GLY A 99 -13.89 -12.42 16.27
N HIS A 100 -12.88 -11.91 15.56
CA HIS A 100 -12.32 -10.57 15.75
C HIS A 100 -12.16 -9.82 14.43
N SER A 101 -12.02 -8.49 14.51
CA SER A 101 -11.80 -7.66 13.31
C SER A 101 -10.41 -7.89 12.73
N LEU A 102 -10.32 -8.03 11.40
CA LEU A 102 -9.07 -8.08 10.65
C LEU A 102 -9.06 -7.01 9.56
N TYR A 103 -8.07 -6.12 9.64
CA TYR A 103 -7.76 -5.12 8.64
C TYR A 103 -6.56 -5.58 7.83
N ILE A 104 -6.57 -5.36 6.52
CA ILE A 104 -5.45 -5.66 5.63
C ILE A 104 -4.87 -4.36 5.08
N THR A 105 -3.55 -4.23 5.11
CA THR A 105 -2.88 -3.01 4.67
C THR A 105 -1.55 -3.30 3.99
N GLY A 106 -1.06 -2.32 3.24
CA GLY A 106 0.25 -2.39 2.63
C GLY A 106 0.64 -1.09 1.96
N HIS A 107 1.96 -0.89 1.87
CA HIS A 107 2.56 0.23 1.17
C HIS A 107 3.17 -0.25 -0.15
N SER A 108 3.12 0.57 -1.21
CA SER A 108 3.78 0.29 -2.48
C SER A 108 3.36 -1.07 -3.06
N LEU A 109 4.28 -1.95 -3.46
CA LEU A 109 3.93 -3.32 -3.88
C LEU A 109 3.10 -4.08 -2.83
N GLY A 110 3.39 -3.90 -1.53
CA GLY A 110 2.64 -4.53 -0.45
C GLY A 110 1.18 -4.08 -0.43
N GLY A 111 0.91 -2.82 -0.75
CA GLY A 111 -0.44 -2.30 -0.92
C GLY A 111 -1.15 -2.90 -2.12
N GLY A 112 -0.43 -3.10 -3.22
CA GLY A 112 -0.95 -3.84 -4.38
C GLY A 112 -1.33 -5.28 -4.03
N LEU A 113 -0.50 -5.98 -3.25
CA LEU A 113 -0.81 -7.33 -2.75
C LEU A 113 -2.03 -7.32 -1.84
N ALA A 114 -2.14 -6.34 -0.94
CA ALA A 114 -3.30 -6.18 -0.04
C ALA A 114 -4.59 -5.99 -0.85
N ALA A 115 -4.55 -5.16 -1.89
CA ALA A 115 -5.67 -4.95 -2.81
C ALA A 115 -6.10 -6.24 -3.51
N LEU A 116 -5.16 -6.99 -4.06
CA LEU A 116 -5.43 -8.25 -4.76
C LEU A 116 -5.98 -9.32 -3.82
N CYS A 117 -5.45 -9.42 -2.60
CA CYS A 117 -5.93 -10.36 -1.59
C CYS A 117 -7.33 -10.00 -1.11
N SER A 118 -7.61 -8.71 -0.88
CA SER A 118 -8.95 -8.22 -0.54
C SER A 118 -9.96 -8.55 -1.63
N LEU A 119 -9.59 -8.32 -2.90
CA LEU A 119 -10.42 -8.67 -4.06
C LEU A 119 -10.66 -10.18 -4.18
N ASP A 120 -9.65 -11.04 -3.91
CA ASP A 120 -9.82 -12.51 -3.86
C ASP A 120 -10.84 -12.94 -2.79
N LYS A 121 -10.84 -12.30 -1.63
CA LYS A 121 -11.81 -12.61 -0.57
C LYS A 121 -13.20 -12.09 -0.89
N TRP A 122 -13.28 -10.88 -1.42
CA TRP A 122 -14.54 -10.28 -1.79
C TRP A 122 -15.30 -11.13 -2.81
N ARG A 123 -14.62 -11.60 -3.87
CA ARG A 123 -15.26 -12.49 -4.87
C ARG A 123 -15.71 -13.84 -4.30
N ARG A 124 -15.29 -14.18 -3.08
CA ARG A 124 -15.68 -15.38 -2.33
C ARG A 124 -16.68 -15.07 -1.21
N GLY A 125 -17.26 -13.86 -1.19
CA GLY A 125 -18.28 -13.44 -0.22
C GLY A 125 -17.73 -12.84 1.07
N LEU A 126 -16.44 -12.53 1.16
CA LEU A 126 -15.83 -11.94 2.36
C LEU A 126 -15.22 -10.56 2.05
N ALA A 127 -15.87 -9.50 2.51
CA ALA A 127 -15.35 -8.14 2.43
C ALA A 127 -14.40 -7.83 3.60
N LEU A 128 -13.16 -7.45 3.29
CA LEU A 128 -12.16 -7.09 4.30
C LEU A 128 -11.91 -5.57 4.30
N PRO A 129 -11.95 -4.91 5.48
CA PRO A 129 -11.42 -3.57 5.65
C PRO A 129 -9.97 -3.49 5.16
N THR A 130 -9.74 -2.68 4.14
CA THR A 130 -8.49 -2.62 3.37
C THR A 130 -8.07 -1.17 3.19
N VAL A 131 -6.85 -0.85 3.58
CA VAL A 131 -6.24 0.44 3.24
C VAL A 131 -4.92 0.20 2.53
N THR A 132 -4.64 0.97 1.49
CA THR A 132 -3.36 0.89 0.79
C THR A 132 -2.72 2.25 0.70
N PHE A 133 -1.39 2.29 0.78
CA PHE A 133 -0.61 3.52 0.79
C PHE A 133 0.34 3.54 -0.40
N ASN A 134 0.26 4.56 -1.25
CA ASN A 134 1.11 4.74 -2.44
C ASN A 134 1.26 3.45 -3.29
N ALA A 135 0.21 2.65 -3.35
CA ALA A 135 0.21 1.37 -4.04
C ALA A 135 0.00 1.54 -5.55
N PRO A 136 0.65 0.73 -6.40
CA PRO A 136 0.37 0.73 -7.83
C PRO A 136 -1.02 0.14 -8.13
N GLY A 137 -1.59 0.57 -9.25
CA GLY A 137 -2.78 -0.01 -9.83
C GLY A 137 -2.53 -1.39 -10.42
N LEU A 138 -3.22 -2.41 -9.92
CA LEU A 138 -3.05 -3.81 -10.31
C LEU A 138 -4.29 -4.42 -10.99
N ALA A 139 -5.19 -3.62 -11.58
CA ALA A 139 -6.41 -4.15 -12.20
C ALA A 139 -6.13 -5.17 -13.34
N THR A 140 -5.03 -5.00 -14.07
CA THR A 140 -4.59 -5.97 -15.10
C THR A 140 -4.05 -7.26 -14.49
N SER A 141 -3.40 -7.20 -13.33
CA SER A 141 -2.99 -8.39 -12.60
C SER A 141 -4.23 -9.08 -11.97
N ALA A 142 -5.21 -8.31 -11.51
CA ALA A 142 -6.45 -8.84 -10.94
C ALA A 142 -7.22 -9.76 -11.90
N ARG A 143 -7.07 -9.60 -13.22
CA ARG A 143 -7.68 -10.49 -14.24
C ARG A 143 -7.43 -11.96 -13.99
N HIS A 144 -6.22 -12.29 -13.52
CA HIS A 144 -5.79 -13.66 -13.29
C HIS A 144 -6.58 -14.34 -12.16
N LEU A 145 -7.26 -13.58 -11.29
CA LEU A 145 -8.13 -14.13 -10.24
C LEU A 145 -9.37 -14.86 -10.80
N TRP A 146 -9.75 -14.57 -12.05
CA TRP A 146 -10.87 -15.18 -12.76
C TRP A 146 -10.44 -16.31 -13.73
N GLY A 147 -9.13 -16.61 -13.81
CA GLY A 147 -8.58 -17.66 -14.67
C GLY A 147 -8.56 -17.32 -16.16
N LYS A 148 -8.42 -18.35 -17.03
CA LYS A 148 -8.33 -18.20 -18.50
C LYS A 148 -9.65 -17.79 -19.17
N THR A 149 -10.73 -17.68 -18.42
CA THR A 149 -12.07 -17.40 -18.95
C THR A 149 -12.27 -15.90 -19.05
N ALA A 150 -11.62 -15.27 -20.04
CA ALA A 150 -11.68 -13.82 -20.28
C ALA A 150 -13.12 -13.28 -20.40
N SER A 151 -14.07 -14.11 -20.84
CA SER A 151 -15.50 -13.77 -20.93
C SER A 151 -16.19 -13.62 -19.56
N LEU A 152 -15.77 -14.35 -18.51
CA LEU A 152 -16.27 -14.13 -17.15
C LEU A 152 -15.70 -12.84 -16.55
N TYR A 153 -14.44 -12.54 -16.82
CA TYR A 153 -13.80 -11.29 -16.40
C TYR A 153 -14.44 -10.07 -17.06
N GLU A 154 -14.65 -10.06 -18.38
CA GLU A 154 -15.32 -8.92 -19.05
C GLU A 154 -16.79 -8.78 -18.64
N ARG A 155 -17.51 -9.89 -18.46
CA ARG A 155 -18.89 -9.88 -17.98
C ARG A 155 -18.97 -9.31 -16.58
N GLU A 156 -18.17 -9.81 -15.65
CA GLU A 156 -18.16 -9.31 -14.27
C GLU A 156 -17.67 -7.87 -14.20
N LEU A 157 -16.63 -7.46 -14.93
CA LEU A 157 -16.23 -6.04 -14.93
C LEU A 157 -17.32 -5.09 -15.41
N ARG A 158 -18.10 -5.51 -16.42
CA ARG A 158 -19.20 -4.71 -16.97
C ARG A 158 -20.48 -4.83 -16.16
N SER A 159 -20.66 -5.90 -15.37
CA SER A 159 -21.89 -6.13 -14.62
C SER A 159 -21.80 -5.75 -13.14
N SER A 160 -20.68 -6.00 -12.45
CA SER A 160 -20.63 -5.94 -10.97
C SER A 160 -19.32 -6.36 -10.26
N GLY A 161 -18.19 -6.59 -10.93
CA GLY A 161 -17.00 -7.22 -10.35
C GLY A 161 -16.08 -6.23 -9.65
N LEU A 162 -15.18 -5.60 -10.41
CA LEU A 162 -14.33 -4.55 -9.87
C LEU A 162 -15.18 -3.34 -9.45
N GLU A 163 -16.12 -2.89 -10.30
CA GLU A 163 -16.95 -1.73 -9.98
C GLU A 163 -17.89 -1.93 -8.78
N ALA A 164 -18.45 -3.12 -8.53
CA ALA A 164 -19.23 -3.33 -7.30
C ALA A 164 -18.33 -3.57 -6.08
N TYR A 165 -17.17 -4.23 -6.19
CA TYR A 165 -16.17 -4.21 -5.12
C TYR A 165 -15.84 -2.76 -4.71
N MET A 166 -15.78 -1.85 -5.68
CA MET A 166 -15.49 -0.44 -5.50
C MET A 166 -16.68 0.37 -4.97
N ASN A 167 -17.92 0.04 -5.37
CA ASN A 167 -19.12 0.81 -5.04
C ASN A 167 -19.91 0.28 -3.83
N GLU A 168 -19.84 -1.02 -3.54
CA GLU A 168 -20.81 -1.70 -2.65
C GLU A 168 -20.31 -1.82 -1.20
N TYR A 169 -18.99 -1.74 -0.95
CA TYR A 169 -18.48 -2.12 0.37
C TYR A 169 -17.83 -1.03 1.20
N ARG A 170 -17.49 0.15 0.66
CA ARG A 170 -16.79 1.28 1.34
C ARG A 170 -15.59 0.90 2.24
N LYS A 171 -15.20 -0.37 2.25
CA LYS A 171 -14.18 -1.06 3.07
C LYS A 171 -12.83 -1.08 2.40
N ALA A 172 -12.66 -0.32 1.34
CA ALA A 172 -11.42 -0.18 0.61
C ALA A 172 -11.11 1.31 0.48
N LEU A 173 -9.92 1.72 0.91
CA LEU A 173 -9.41 3.08 0.78
C LEU A 173 -7.99 3.05 0.22
N HIS A 174 -7.76 3.80 -0.85
CA HIS A 174 -6.44 4.05 -1.40
C HIS A 174 -5.98 5.43 -0.95
N VAL A 175 -4.84 5.49 -0.28
CA VAL A 175 -4.20 6.73 0.16
C VAL A 175 -2.96 6.94 -0.70
N GLN A 176 -2.86 8.11 -1.31
CA GLN A 176 -1.70 8.51 -2.12
C GLN A 176 -1.16 9.85 -1.64
N THR A 177 0.16 10.01 -1.69
CA THR A 177 0.82 11.31 -1.53
C THR A 177 0.91 12.00 -2.88
N GLU A 178 0.68 13.32 -2.93
CA GLU A 178 0.82 14.10 -4.16
C GLU A 178 2.24 13.97 -4.76
N GLY A 179 2.29 13.72 -6.08
CA GLY A 179 3.56 13.55 -6.79
C GLY A 179 4.22 12.18 -6.58
N ASP A 180 3.55 11.23 -5.93
CA ASP A 180 4.02 9.84 -5.87
C ASP A 180 3.91 9.16 -7.25
N PRO A 181 5.03 8.76 -7.88
CA PRO A 181 4.98 8.17 -9.22
C PRO A 181 4.41 6.74 -9.24
N ILE A 182 4.44 6.02 -8.11
CA ILE A 182 3.99 4.62 -8.05
C ILE A 182 2.46 4.53 -7.95
N ALA A 183 1.81 5.42 -7.21
CA ALA A 183 0.35 5.51 -7.12
C ALA A 183 -0.30 5.75 -8.50
N HIS A 184 0.40 6.42 -9.41
CA HIS A 184 -0.04 6.65 -10.79
C HIS A 184 0.31 5.51 -11.76
N PHE A 185 0.98 4.46 -11.27
CA PHE A 185 1.42 3.36 -12.10
C PHE A 185 0.33 2.30 -12.27
N GLY A 186 0.00 1.95 -13.51
CA GLY A 186 -1.03 0.94 -13.81
C GLY A 186 -2.46 1.42 -13.60
N THR A 187 -3.42 0.51 -13.66
CA THR A 187 -4.85 0.84 -13.50
C THR A 187 -5.29 0.55 -12.08
N PRO A 188 -5.82 1.55 -11.33
CA PRO A 188 -6.18 1.39 -9.93
C PRO A 188 -7.12 0.21 -9.67
N THR A 189 -6.82 -0.56 -8.62
CA THR A 189 -7.68 -1.65 -8.15
C THR A 189 -8.78 -1.14 -7.21
N MET A 190 -8.59 0.05 -6.61
CA MET A 190 -9.54 0.73 -5.72
C MET A 190 -9.83 2.14 -6.25
N ARG A 191 -11.06 2.64 -6.05
CA ARG A 191 -11.48 4.00 -6.50
C ARG A 191 -11.62 5.01 -5.36
N ASN A 192 -11.91 4.58 -4.13
CA ASN A 192 -11.96 5.49 -2.99
C ASN A 192 -10.54 5.99 -2.74
N LEU A 193 -10.31 7.26 -3.07
CA LEU A 193 -9.01 7.86 -3.09
C LEU A 193 -8.95 9.01 -2.09
N LEU A 194 -8.00 8.92 -1.17
CA LEU A 194 -7.56 10.04 -0.34
C LEU A 194 -6.20 10.49 -0.84
N THR A 195 -6.11 11.73 -1.32
CA THR A 195 -4.84 12.35 -1.70
C THR A 195 -4.34 13.22 -0.55
N LEU A 196 -3.12 12.97 -0.10
CA LEU A 196 -2.44 13.73 0.94
C LEU A 196 -1.46 14.72 0.30
N PRO A 197 -1.47 16.00 0.72
CA PRO A 197 -0.60 17.00 0.15
C PRO A 197 0.86 16.71 0.52
N ASN A 198 1.77 16.92 -0.43
CA ASN A 198 3.19 16.59 -0.27
C ASN A 198 4.02 17.72 0.37
N LEU A 199 3.51 18.27 1.48
CA LEU A 199 4.05 19.49 2.09
C LEU A 199 5.50 19.33 2.58
N ASN A 200 5.83 18.14 3.11
CA ASN A 200 7.17 17.86 3.66
C ASN A 200 8.24 17.71 2.56
N CYS A 201 7.91 17.09 1.42
CA CYS A 201 8.88 16.88 0.34
C CYS A 201 9.02 18.09 -0.60
N ALA A 202 8.03 18.97 -0.63
CA ALA A 202 8.14 20.25 -1.33
C ALA A 202 9.12 21.21 -0.61
N GLN A 203 9.24 21.12 0.73
CA GLN A 203 10.13 21.97 1.52
C GLN A 203 11.61 21.57 1.41
N SER A 204 11.92 20.29 1.19
CA SER A 204 13.30 19.82 1.00
C SER A 204 13.96 20.33 -0.30
N LEU A 205 13.18 20.74 -1.30
CA LEU A 205 13.68 21.47 -2.48
C LEU A 205 14.13 22.90 -2.14
N ASN A 206 13.49 23.57 -1.18
CA ASN A 206 13.80 24.95 -0.80
C ASN A 206 15.09 25.08 0.04
N HIS A 207 15.53 23.99 0.67
CA HIS A 207 16.77 23.96 1.46
C HIS A 207 18.02 23.61 0.64
N LEU A 208 17.89 23.29 -0.66
CA LEU A 208 19.02 22.91 -1.51
C LEU A 208 19.72 24.08 -2.24
N THR A 209 19.36 25.35 -1.97
CA THR A 209 20.19 26.51 -2.35
C THR A 209 19.94 27.74 -1.47
N PRO A 210 20.96 28.34 -0.82
CA PRO A 210 21.26 29.74 -1.05
C PRO A 210 22.05 29.84 -2.36
N VAL A 211 21.51 30.60 -3.30
CA VAL A 211 22.19 31.02 -4.52
C VAL A 211 23.49 31.73 -4.14
N HIS A 212 24.62 31.02 -4.18
CA HIS A 212 25.91 31.66 -4.42
C HIS A 212 26.20 31.56 -5.91
N THR A 213 25.97 32.69 -6.58
CA THR A 213 26.50 33.05 -7.88
C THR A 213 27.97 32.65 -8.01
N ILE A 214 28.26 31.57 -8.73
CA ILE A 214 29.51 31.43 -9.48
C ILE A 214 29.17 30.87 -10.86
N ALA A 215 29.60 31.63 -11.86
CA ALA A 215 29.37 31.42 -13.27
C ALA A 215 30.00 30.12 -13.82
N ASN A 216 29.46 29.70 -14.97
CA ASN A 216 30.03 28.78 -15.95
C ASN A 216 29.93 27.27 -15.67
N SER A 217 28.83 26.64 -16.10
CA SER A 217 28.87 25.63 -17.19
C SER A 217 27.45 25.21 -17.61
N ASN A 218 27.17 25.24 -18.93
CA ASN A 218 25.88 24.85 -19.52
C ASN A 218 25.67 23.32 -19.61
N ARG A 219 26.29 22.52 -18.73
CA ARG A 219 26.16 21.05 -18.72
C ARG A 219 25.55 20.45 -17.45
N ASP A 220 25.41 21.20 -16.36
CA ASP A 220 24.95 20.67 -15.06
C ASP A 220 23.48 20.97 -14.71
N LEU A 221 22.80 21.84 -15.46
CA LEU A 221 21.40 22.20 -15.20
C LEU A 221 20.42 21.03 -15.39
N GLY A 222 20.69 20.14 -16.36
CA GLY A 222 19.86 18.95 -16.60
C GLY A 222 19.97 17.89 -15.50
N GLY A 223 21.17 17.74 -14.92
CA GLY A 223 21.43 16.77 -13.85
C GLY A 223 20.81 17.18 -12.51
N GLN A 224 20.86 18.47 -12.16
CA GLN A 224 20.27 19.00 -10.93
C GLN A 224 18.74 18.98 -10.95
N MET A 225 18.12 19.28 -12.10
CA MET A 225 16.66 19.21 -12.26
C MET A 225 16.14 17.77 -12.19
N PHE A 226 16.87 16.80 -12.77
CA PHE A 226 16.55 15.38 -12.65
C PHE A 226 16.75 14.85 -11.22
N HIS A 227 17.80 15.26 -10.51
CA HIS A 227 18.03 14.86 -9.11
C HIS A 227 16.97 15.42 -8.16
N GLY A 228 16.51 16.67 -8.36
CA GLY A 228 15.43 17.25 -7.57
C GLY A 228 14.10 16.52 -7.78
N PHE A 229 13.80 16.15 -9.03
CA PHE A 229 12.58 15.40 -9.37
C PHE A 229 12.59 13.98 -8.77
N THR A 230 13.74 13.28 -8.80
CA THR A 230 13.83 11.95 -8.19
C THR A 230 13.72 12.01 -6.67
N GLN A 231 14.41 12.94 -5.99
CA GLN A 231 14.34 13.04 -4.53
C GLN A 231 12.93 13.35 -4.02
N THR A 232 12.21 14.28 -4.66
CA THR A 232 10.82 14.57 -4.29
C THR A 232 9.91 13.37 -4.54
N ALA A 233 10.12 12.61 -5.62
CA ALA A 233 9.38 11.40 -5.92
C ALA A 233 9.63 10.27 -4.89
N PHE A 234 10.90 10.01 -4.53
CA PHE A 234 11.25 9.06 -3.46
C PHE A 234 10.67 9.46 -2.12
N CYS A 235 10.70 10.76 -1.80
CA CYS A 235 10.13 11.29 -0.58
C CYS A 235 8.60 11.17 -0.57
N ALA A 236 7.93 11.47 -1.69
CA ALA A 236 6.48 11.29 -1.86
C ALA A 236 6.07 9.81 -1.65
N HIS A 237 6.89 8.90 -2.17
CA HIS A 237 6.70 7.46 -2.05
C HIS A 237 7.06 6.89 -0.69
N SER A 238 7.75 7.63 0.19
CA SER A 238 8.21 7.07 1.47
C SER A 238 7.05 6.84 2.43
N ILE A 239 6.93 5.61 2.95
CA ILE A 239 5.95 5.30 4.00
C ILE A 239 6.19 6.12 5.27
N GLY A 240 7.46 6.38 5.64
CA GLY A 240 7.77 7.18 6.82
C GLY A 240 7.39 8.67 6.66
N ASN A 241 7.53 9.21 5.45
CA ASN A 241 7.01 10.56 5.15
C ASN A 241 5.48 10.58 5.22
N LEU A 242 4.81 9.56 4.68
CA LEU A 242 3.36 9.44 4.75
C LEU A 242 2.88 9.33 6.21
N VAL A 243 3.55 8.54 7.06
CA VAL A 243 3.26 8.47 8.50
C VAL A 243 3.38 9.86 9.14
N THR A 244 4.47 10.58 8.86
CA THR A 244 4.65 11.97 9.35
C THR A 244 3.50 12.88 8.94
N LEU A 245 3.04 12.82 7.69
CA LEU A 245 1.90 13.61 7.20
C LEU A 245 0.60 13.26 7.93
N LEU A 246 0.38 11.96 8.22
CA LEU A 246 -0.80 11.52 8.95
C LEU A 246 -0.76 11.95 10.42
N GLU A 247 0.41 11.95 11.06
CA GLU A 247 0.59 12.39 12.45
C GLU A 247 0.26 13.87 12.64
N GLN A 248 0.54 14.71 11.66
CA GLN A 248 0.28 16.15 11.72
C GLN A 248 -1.21 16.52 11.73
N ASN A 249 -2.11 15.61 11.34
CA ASN A 249 -3.54 15.87 11.28
C ASN A 249 -4.33 14.94 12.21
N PRO A 250 -4.92 15.45 13.30
CA PRO A 250 -5.68 14.64 14.27
C PRO A 250 -6.78 13.77 13.66
N ARG A 251 -7.38 14.23 12.55
CA ARG A 251 -8.43 13.48 11.84
C ARG A 251 -7.99 12.07 11.44
N TYR A 252 -6.71 11.86 11.12
CA TYR A 252 -6.22 10.55 10.68
C TYR A 252 -5.82 9.62 11.84
N GLN A 253 -5.86 10.15 13.07
CA GLN A 253 -5.67 9.40 14.30
C GLN A 253 -6.99 8.87 14.85
N GLU A 254 -8.11 9.43 14.38
CA GLU A 254 -9.45 8.95 14.69
C GLU A 254 -9.71 7.59 14.02
N PRO A 255 -10.55 6.73 14.65
CA PRO A 255 -10.90 5.45 14.05
C PRO A 255 -11.58 5.60 12.68
N ILE A 256 -11.26 4.69 11.76
CA ILE A 256 -11.93 4.63 10.46
C ILE A 256 -13.32 4.02 10.66
N GLU A 257 -14.34 4.76 10.27
CA GLU A 257 -15.70 4.26 10.18
C GLU A 257 -15.92 3.56 8.84
N TRP A 258 -16.18 2.26 8.90
CA TRP A 258 -16.54 1.46 7.74
C TRP A 258 -18.07 1.35 7.69
N SER A 259 -18.73 2.29 7.00
CA SER A 259 -20.19 2.32 6.82
C SER A 259 -20.68 1.28 5.82
#